data_AF-A0A1V5NP11-F1
#
_entry.id   AF-A0A1V5NP11-F1
#
_cell.length_a   1.000
_cell.length_b   1.000
_cell.length_c   1.000
_cell.angle_alpha   90.00
_cell.angle_beta   90.00
_cell.angle_gamma   90.00
#
_symmetry.space_group_name_H-M   'P 1'
#
loop_
_entity.id
_entity.type
_entity.pdbx_description
1 polymer ?
#
loop_
_entity_poly.entity_id
_entity_poly.type
_entity_poly.pdbx_seq_one_letter_code
_entity_poly.pdbx_strand_id
1 'polypeptide(L)'
;MSRLTRAAVGNNYYLADDSKIQHDAEGYTGEAVTKLAKFENLYEDLLARQNDIAKELEALRLEDKTRTLKFKQLFANKLTNSNILTLFKSYGL
;
A
#
# COMPACT_ATOMS: atom_id res chain seq x y z
N MET A 1 11.02 13.61 5.63
CA MET A 1 11.33 12.49 4.71
C MET A 1 11.88 13.10 3.42
N SER A 2 13.08 12.73 2.98
CA SER A 2 13.64 13.29 1.75
C SER A 2 12.98 12.65 0.52
N ARG A 3 12.57 13.50 -0.42
CA ARG A 3 11.98 13.06 -1.70
C ARG A 3 13.12 12.64 -2.63
N LEU A 4 13.07 11.40 -3.14
CA LEU A 4 14.10 10.83 -4.02
C LEU A 4 13.77 10.98 -5.51
N THR A 5 12.57 11.45 -5.83
CA THR A 5 12.08 11.59 -7.20
C THR A 5 11.56 12.99 -7.47
N ARG A 6 11.74 13.49 -8.69
CA ARG A 6 11.19 14.78 -9.17
C ARG A 6 10.41 14.58 -10.46
N ALA A 7 9.39 15.39 -10.68
CA ALA A 7 8.67 15.37 -11.96
C ALA A 7 9.63 15.81 -13.08
N ALA A 8 9.62 15.08 -14.20
CA ALA A 8 10.27 15.55 -15.41
C ALA A 8 9.45 16.70 -15.99
N VAL A 9 10.10 17.82 -16.32
CA VAL A 9 9.41 18.99 -16.88
C VAL A 9 8.79 18.61 -18.23
N GLY A 10 7.47 18.77 -18.35
CA GLY A 10 6.73 18.51 -19.59
C GLY A 10 6.39 17.05 -19.87
N ASN A 11 6.66 16.11 -18.93
CA ASN A 11 6.44 14.69 -19.13
C ASN A 11 5.65 14.04 -17.97
N ASN A 12 5.01 12.90 -18.23
CA ASN A 12 4.21 12.14 -17.25
C ASN A 12 5.04 11.12 -16.41
N TYR A 13 6.36 11.26 -16.38
CA TYR A 13 7.23 10.35 -15.60
C TYR A 13 8.07 11.11 -14.57
N TYR A 14 8.56 10.35 -13.60
CA TYR A 14 9.39 10.86 -12.50
C TYR A 14 10.85 10.43 -12.72
N LEU A 15 11.77 11.32 -12.38
CA LEU A 15 13.21 11.08 -12.41
C LEU A 15 13.72 10.89 -10.99
N ALA A 16 14.49 9.84 -10.75
CA ALA A 16 15.36 9.74 -9.59
C ALA A 16 16.73 10.31 -9.92
N ASP A 17 17.51 10.63 -8.89
CA ASP A 17 18.92 10.98 -9.04
C ASP A 17 19.72 9.71 -9.39
N ASP A 18 20.64 9.80 -10.36
CA ASP A 18 21.51 8.71 -10.79
C ASP A 18 22.34 8.14 -9.63
N SER A 19 22.70 8.95 -8.63
CA SER A 19 23.40 8.46 -7.43
C SER A 19 22.53 7.57 -6.53
N LYS A 20 21.20 7.56 -6.75
CA LYS A 20 20.20 6.85 -5.95
C LYS A 20 19.62 5.62 -6.65
N ILE A 21 19.99 5.40 -7.92
CA ILE A 21 19.69 4.20 -8.69
C ILE A 21 21.01 3.63 -9.18
N GLN A 22 21.24 2.35 -8.94
CA GLN A 22 22.38 1.62 -9.46
C GLN A 22 21.88 0.57 -10.43
N HIS A 23 22.68 0.23 -11.42
CA HIS A 23 22.37 -0.86 -12.35
C HIS A 23 23.46 -1.91 -12.25
N ASP A 24 23.06 -3.16 -12.04
CA ASP A 24 23.93 -4.32 -11.99
C ASP A 24 23.46 -5.39 -12.99
N ALA A 25 24.04 -6.60 -12.94
CA ALA A 25 23.69 -7.69 -13.85
C ALA A 25 22.29 -8.26 -13.62
N GLU A 26 21.71 -8.06 -12.44
CA GLU A 26 20.41 -8.60 -12.01
C GLU A 26 19.29 -7.55 -12.12
N GLY A 27 19.62 -6.26 -12.27
CA GLY A 27 18.68 -5.19 -12.59
C GLY A 27 19.04 -3.84 -11.96
N TYR A 28 18.02 -3.13 -11.46
CA TYR A 28 18.19 -1.83 -10.81
C TYR A 28 18.14 -1.96 -9.29
N THR A 29 19.09 -1.34 -8.61
CA THR A 29 19.20 -1.31 -7.16
C THR A 29 19.35 0.13 -6.67
N GLY A 30 19.64 0.33 -5.38
CA GLY A 30 19.80 1.66 -4.78
C GLY A 30 18.61 2.10 -3.93
N GLU A 31 18.73 3.29 -3.33
CA GLU A 31 17.81 3.80 -2.31
C GLU A 31 16.41 4.05 -2.88
N ALA A 32 16.32 4.58 -4.10
CA ALA A 32 15.03 4.88 -4.74
C ALA A 32 14.25 3.59 -5.05
N VAL A 33 14.93 2.58 -5.62
CA VAL A 33 14.33 1.27 -5.92
C VAL A 33 13.92 0.54 -4.64
N THR A 34 14.78 0.53 -3.62
CA THR A 34 14.47 -0.10 -2.33
C THR A 34 13.24 0.54 -1.66
N LYS A 35 13.10 1.85 -1.76
CA LYS A 35 11.95 2.57 -1.21
C LYS A 35 10.67 2.26 -1.98
N LEU A 36 10.75 2.12 -3.30
CA LEU A 36 9.63 1.71 -4.14
C LEU A 36 9.16 0.30 -3.75
N ALA A 37 10.08 -0.67 -3.66
CA ALA A 37 9.74 -2.04 -3.27
C ALA A 37 9.07 -2.12 -1.89
N LYS A 38 9.54 -1.33 -0.91
CA LYS A 38 8.89 -1.24 0.41
C LYS A 38 7.47 -0.67 0.34
N PHE A 39 7.23 0.26 -0.58
CA PHE A 39 5.90 0.82 -0.79
C PHE A 39 4.98 -0.18 -1.49
N GLU A 40 5.47 -0.91 -2.49
CA GLU A 40 4.75 -1.99 -3.17
C GLU A 40 4.34 -3.08 -2.17
N ASN A 41 5.28 -3.57 -1.36
CA ASN A 41 5.00 -4.55 -0.30
C ASN A 41 3.94 -4.03 0.69
N LEU A 42 4.01 -2.75 1.09
CA LEU A 42 3.00 -2.16 1.97
C LEU A 42 1.62 -2.13 1.32
N TYR A 43 1.55 -1.83 0.02
CA TYR A 43 0.30 -1.78 -0.72
C TYR A 43 -0.30 -3.18 -0.88
N GLU A 44 0.51 -4.18 -1.23
CA GLU A 44 0.09 -5.58 -1.29
C GLU A 44 -0.41 -6.09 0.06
N ASP A 45 0.32 -5.81 1.15
CA ASP A 45 -0.09 -6.14 2.51
C ASP A 45 -1.43 -5.50 2.88
N LEU A 46 -1.66 -4.25 2.47
CA LEU A 46 -2.91 -3.53 2.73
C LEU A 46 -4.09 -4.19 2.00
N LEU A 47 -3.90 -4.58 0.73
CA LEU A 47 -4.89 -5.30 -0.06
C LEU A 47 -5.20 -6.68 0.55
N ALA A 48 -4.16 -7.43 0.94
CA ALA A 48 -4.31 -8.72 1.60
C ALA A 48 -5.10 -8.59 2.90
N ARG A 49 -4.71 -7.66 3.78
CA ARG A 49 -5.42 -7.38 5.05
C ARG A 49 -6.87 -6.98 4.83
N GLN A 50 -7.16 -6.15 3.83
CA GLN A 50 -8.53 -5.77 3.48
C GLN A 50 -9.38 -6.99 3.12
N ASN A 51 -8.82 -7.93 2.35
CA ASN A 51 -9.49 -9.18 1.97
C ASN A 51 -9.70 -10.10 3.19
N ASP A 52 -8.67 -10.28 4.00
CA ASP A 52 -8.73 -11.19 5.15
C ASP A 52 -9.68 -10.68 6.24
N ILE A 53 -9.67 -9.37 6.52
CA ILE A 53 -10.66 -8.75 7.41
C ILE A 53 -12.08 -8.95 6.88
N ALA A 54 -12.30 -8.85 5.57
CA ALA A 54 -13.62 -9.09 4.99
C ALA A 54 -14.07 -10.55 5.22
N LYS A 55 -13.20 -11.54 4.98
CA LYS A 55 -13.51 -12.96 5.24
C LYS A 55 -13.82 -13.20 6.72
N GLU A 56 -13.03 -12.63 7.63
CA GLU A 56 -13.23 -12.81 9.07
C GLU A 56 -14.52 -12.16 9.57
N LEU A 57 -14.88 -10.98 9.05
CA LEU A 57 -16.16 -10.34 9.35
C LEU A 57 -17.34 -11.19 8.87
N GLU A 58 -17.27 -11.80 7.68
CA GLU A 58 -18.32 -12.69 7.19
C GLU A 58 -18.44 -13.97 8.05
N ALA A 59 -17.32 -14.57 8.44
CA ALA A 59 -17.35 -15.70 9.37
C ALA A 59 -18.04 -15.35 10.70
N LEU A 60 -17.71 -14.18 11.27
CA LEU A 60 -18.37 -13.68 12.49
C LEU A 60 -19.85 -13.35 12.29
N ARG A 61 -20.30 -12.97 11.08
CA ARG A 61 -21.72 -12.80 10.77
C ARG A 61 -22.47 -14.14 10.77
N LEU A 62 -21.89 -15.16 10.16
CA LEU A 62 -22.47 -16.51 10.13
C LEU A 62 -22.60 -17.12 11.53
N GLU A 63 -21.73 -16.72 12.46
CA GLU A 63 -21.78 -17.12 13.87
C GLU A 63 -22.65 -16.18 14.76
N ASP A 64 -23.38 -15.22 14.20
CA ASP A 64 -24.15 -14.19 14.91
C ASP A 64 -23.32 -13.31 15.90
N LYS A 65 -21.99 -13.28 15.75
CA LYS A 65 -21.04 -12.56 16.62
C LYS A 65 -20.80 -11.10 16.23
N THR A 66 -21.82 -10.44 15.69
CA THR A 66 -21.72 -9.06 15.15
C THR A 66 -21.61 -7.96 16.20
N ARG A 67 -21.98 -8.23 17.46
CA ARG A 67 -21.94 -7.24 18.56
C ARG A 67 -20.65 -7.27 19.37
N THR A 68 -19.73 -8.19 19.05
CA THR A 68 -18.48 -8.39 19.79
C THR A 68 -17.50 -7.23 19.58
N LEU A 69 -16.60 -7.02 20.56
CA LEU A 69 -15.51 -6.04 20.41
C LEU A 69 -14.63 -6.36 19.20
N LYS A 70 -14.35 -7.64 18.98
CA LYS A 70 -13.58 -8.12 17.83
C LYS A 70 -14.21 -7.70 16.50
N PHE A 71 -15.52 -7.92 16.33
CA PHE A 71 -16.22 -7.49 15.11
C PHE A 71 -16.13 -5.98 14.89
N LYS A 72 -16.34 -5.19 15.94
CA LYS A 72 -16.23 -3.72 15.87
C LYS A 72 -14.82 -3.25 15.50
N GLN A 73 -13.78 -3.86 16.06
CA GLN A 73 -12.39 -3.57 15.74
C GLN A 73 -12.05 -3.93 14.29
N LEU A 74 -12.44 -5.12 13.83
CA LEU A 74 -12.25 -5.54 12.44
C LEU A 74 -12.97 -4.62 11.46
N PHE A 75 -14.20 -4.22 11.78
CA PHE A 75 -14.96 -3.28 10.96
C PHE A 75 -14.29 -1.91 10.86
N ALA A 76 -13.81 -1.36 11.99
CA ALA A 76 -13.05 -0.11 12.00
C ALA A 76 -11.74 -0.20 11.20
N ASN A 77 -11.03 -1.32 11.30
CA ASN A 77 -9.82 -1.57 10.52
C ASN A 77 -10.12 -1.65 9.01
N LYS A 78 -11.20 -2.33 8.61
CA LYS A 78 -11.65 -2.38 7.21
C LYS A 78 -11.95 -0.99 6.65
N LEU A 79 -12.62 -0.15 7.43
CA LEU A 79 -12.93 1.23 7.02
C LEU A 79 -11.65 2.05 6.85
N THR A 80 -10.72 1.95 7.80
CA THR A 80 -9.42 2.62 7.73
C THR A 80 -8.64 2.20 6.48
N ASN A 81 -8.53 0.89 6.23
CA ASN A 81 -7.86 0.37 5.04
C ASN A 81 -8.53 0.85 3.75
N SER A 82 -9.87 0.86 3.69
CA SER A 82 -10.61 1.36 2.53
C SER A 82 -10.34 2.84 2.26
N ASN A 83 -10.23 3.66 3.30
CA ASN A 83 -9.88 5.08 3.18
C ASN A 83 -8.46 5.26 2.64
N ILE A 84 -7.49 4.48 3.14
CA ILE A 84 -6.10 4.52 2.65
C ILE A 84 -6.03 4.08 1.18
N LEU A 85 -6.69 2.99 0.81
CA LEU A 85 -6.76 2.52 -0.58
C LEU A 85 -7.44 3.54 -1.50
N THR A 86 -8.46 4.24 -1.02
CA THR A 86 -9.10 5.33 -1.78
C THR A 86 -8.15 6.49 -2.01
N LEU A 87 -7.34 6.83 -1.01
CA LEU A 87 -6.29 7.83 -1.16
C LEU A 87 -5.25 7.39 -2.19
N PHE A 88 -4.79 6.14 -2.17
CA PHE A 88 -3.86 5.65 -3.20
C PHE A 88 -4.44 5.75 -4.62
N LYS A 89 -5.71 5.37 -4.80
CA LYS A 89 -6.40 5.52 -6.08
C LYS A 89 -6.46 6.97 -6.58
N SER A 90 -6.58 7.96 -5.69
CA SER A 90 -6.60 9.37 -6.10
C SER A 90 -5.25 9.86 -6.62
N TYR A 91 -4.16 9.17 -6.28
CA TYR A 91 -2.82 9.38 -6.85
C TYR A 91 -2.51 8.47 -8.05
N GLY A 92 -3.49 7.67 -8.51
CA GLY A 92 -3.32 6.75 -9.64
C GLY A 92 -2.59 5.44 -9.31
N LEU A 93 -2.61 5.05 -8.03
CA LEU A 93 -2.03 3.80 -7.51
C LEU A 93 -3.11 2.74 -7.26
#